data_AF-A0A383CIR8-F1
#
_entry.id   AF-A0A383CIR8-F1
#
_cell.length_a   1.000
_cell.length_b   1.000
_cell.length_c   1.000
_cell.angle_alpha   90.00
_cell.angle_beta   90.00
_cell.angle_gamma   90.00
#
_symmetry.space_group_name_H-M   'P 1'
#
loop_
_entity.id
_entity.type
_entity.pdbx_description
1 polymer ?
#
loop_
_entity_poly.entity_id
_entity_poly.type
_entity_poly.pdbx_seq_one_letter_code
_entity_poly.pdbx_strand_id
1 'polypeptide(L)'
;MASAKGSLLNRLRYDKTTNLRVDKYIERESWSKSDWTEWIEAKQSTILSEARQYVPYYQNYWSQSNSDFQDIKNWPIISKQEINKYPDHFLDIRFKKKDLYQDHTSGTTGTPFNIFLDKNTVKEEYALFQARVKEKFGIDLNDPWAIIGAQRVTPIKQTKPPFWVYNFSSKQLY
;
A
#
# COMPACT_ATOMS: atom_id res chain seq x y z
N MET A 1 -2.48 -23.54 0.61
CA MET A 1 -1.31 -23.85 -0.25
C MET A 1 -0.57 -22.56 -0.58
N ALA A 2 0.74 -22.48 -0.29
CA ALA A 2 1.54 -21.26 -0.47
C ALA A 2 1.56 -20.76 -1.93
N SER A 3 1.75 -21.67 -2.90
CA SER A 3 1.77 -21.31 -4.32
C SER A 3 0.45 -20.73 -4.83
N ALA A 4 -0.70 -21.27 -4.41
CA ALA A 4 -2.00 -20.73 -4.82
C ALA A 4 -2.19 -19.27 -4.33
N LYS A 5 -1.85 -19.01 -3.06
CA LYS A 5 -1.85 -17.64 -2.51
C LYS A 5 -0.83 -16.75 -3.25
N GLY A 6 0.36 -17.27 -3.53
CA GLY A 6 1.40 -16.58 -4.29
C GLY A 6 0.94 -16.18 -5.69
N SER A 7 0.26 -17.08 -6.42
CA SER A 7 -0.30 -16.80 -7.74
C SER A 7 -1.35 -15.69 -7.70
N LEU A 8 -2.26 -15.72 -6.72
CA LEU A 8 -3.25 -14.66 -6.51
C LEU A 8 -2.57 -13.30 -6.25
N LEU A 9 -1.59 -13.28 -5.35
CA LEU A 9 -0.84 -12.07 -4.99
C LEU A 9 -0.05 -11.52 -6.18
N ASN A 10 0.61 -12.38 -6.97
CA ASN A 10 1.32 -11.94 -8.16
C ASN A 10 0.39 -11.26 -9.16
N ARG A 11 -0.81 -11.82 -9.41
CA ARG A 11 -1.82 -11.21 -10.30
C ARG A 11 -2.36 -9.88 -9.78
N LEU A 12 -2.41 -9.70 -8.45
CA LEU A 12 -2.81 -8.45 -7.83
C LEU A 12 -1.72 -7.37 -7.99
N ARG A 13 -0.46 -7.75 -7.76
CA ARG A 13 0.70 -6.84 -7.64
C ARG A 13 1.32 -6.46 -8.98
N TYR A 14 1.28 -7.36 -9.96
CA TYR A 14 1.99 -7.20 -11.22
C TYR A 14 1.08 -7.45 -12.41
N ASP A 15 1.27 -6.65 -13.46
CA ASP A 15 0.61 -6.80 -14.74
C ASP A 15 1.46 -6.19 -15.86
N LYS A 16 0.90 -6.07 -17.07
CA LYS A 16 1.60 -5.49 -18.23
C LYS A 16 2.06 -4.03 -18.03
N THR A 17 1.58 -3.33 -16.99
CA THR A 17 1.94 -1.95 -16.68
C THR A 17 3.05 -1.84 -15.64
N THR A 18 3.54 -2.96 -15.09
CA THR A 18 4.55 -2.96 -14.01
C THR A 18 5.80 -2.18 -14.38
N ASN A 19 6.44 -2.47 -15.52
CA ASN A 19 7.67 -1.77 -15.92
C ASN A 19 7.42 -0.28 -16.12
N LEU A 20 6.32 0.10 -16.78
CA LEU A 20 5.96 1.51 -16.95
C LEU A 20 5.77 2.25 -15.61
N ARG A 21 5.24 1.57 -14.57
CA ARG A 21 5.12 2.16 -13.24
C ARG A 21 6.48 2.30 -12.56
N VAL A 22 7.32 1.27 -12.67
CA VAL A 22 8.70 1.27 -12.16
C VAL A 22 9.52 2.39 -12.78
N ASP A 23 9.49 2.52 -14.11
CA ASP A 23 10.20 3.57 -14.85
C ASP A 23 9.80 4.97 -14.38
N LYS A 24 8.51 5.22 -14.09
CA LYS A 24 8.03 6.49 -13.53
C LYS A 24 8.62 6.80 -12.15
N TYR A 25 9.02 5.80 -11.37
CA TYR A 25 9.68 6.04 -10.08
C TYR A 25 11.18 6.29 -10.26
N ILE A 26 11.81 5.64 -11.23
CA ILE A 26 13.24 5.81 -11.58
C ILE A 26 13.47 7.17 -12.23
N GLU A 27 12.61 7.57 -13.17
CA GLU A 27 12.65 8.87 -13.85
C GLU A 27 12.70 10.04 -12.84
N ARG A 28 11.97 9.91 -11.72
CA ARG A 28 11.93 10.91 -10.66
C ARG A 28 13.22 11.01 -9.84
N GLU A 29 14.13 10.04 -9.94
CA GLU A 29 15.40 10.10 -9.22
C GLU A 29 16.34 11.19 -9.77
N SER A 30 16.15 11.61 -11.03
CA SER A 30 16.92 12.69 -11.66
C SER A 30 16.20 14.04 -11.65
N TRP A 31 15.05 14.15 -11.00
CA TRP A 31 14.29 15.40 -10.96
C TRP A 31 15.00 16.49 -10.18
N SER A 32 14.92 17.72 -10.69
CA SER A 32 15.41 18.89 -9.98
C SER A 32 14.50 19.21 -8.79
N LYS A 33 14.98 20.09 -7.90
CA LYS A 33 14.17 20.58 -6.78
C LYS A 33 12.88 21.25 -7.26
N SER A 34 12.93 22.02 -8.35
CA SER A 34 11.74 22.68 -8.90
C SER A 34 10.72 21.68 -9.43
N ASP A 35 11.17 20.63 -10.15
CA ASP A 35 10.28 19.59 -10.68
C ASP A 35 9.57 18.86 -9.52
N TRP A 36 10.30 18.56 -8.44
CA TRP A 36 9.73 17.98 -7.24
C TRP A 36 8.70 18.89 -6.57
N THR A 37 9.01 20.19 -6.43
CA THR A 37 8.09 21.15 -5.83
C THR A 37 6.79 21.24 -6.64
N GLU A 38 6.88 21.43 -7.95
CA GLU A 38 5.70 21.53 -8.83
C GLU A 38 4.85 20.25 -8.76
N TRP A 39 5.48 19.09 -8.81
CA TRP A 39 4.77 17.81 -8.74
C TRP A 39 4.09 17.58 -7.39
N ILE A 40 4.77 17.89 -6.28
CA ILE A 40 4.23 17.74 -4.92
C ILE A 40 3.02 18.66 -4.74
N GLU A 41 3.13 19.93 -5.14
CA GLU A 41 2.05 20.91 -5.02
C GLU A 41 0.81 20.47 -5.83
N ALA A 42 1.00 20.05 -7.08
CA ALA A 42 -0.07 19.55 -7.93
C ALA A 42 -0.74 18.28 -7.34
N LYS A 43 0.07 17.35 -6.82
CA LYS A 43 -0.44 16.12 -6.21
C LYS A 43 -1.15 16.36 -4.89
N GLN A 44 -0.60 17.20 -4.03
CA GLN A 44 -1.23 17.58 -2.77
C GLN A 44 -2.59 18.22 -3.05
N SER A 45 -2.66 19.20 -3.95
CA SER A 45 -3.92 19.87 -4.26
C SER A 45 -5.00 18.88 -4.73
N THR A 46 -4.61 17.92 -5.57
CA THR A 46 -5.52 16.85 -6.03
C THR A 46 -6.00 15.98 -4.85
N ILE A 47 -5.06 15.47 -4.04
CA ILE A 47 -5.37 14.56 -2.91
C ILE A 47 -6.27 15.25 -1.89
N LEU A 48 -5.97 16.49 -1.51
CA LEU A 48 -6.75 17.24 -0.52
C LEU A 48 -8.16 17.53 -1.05
N SER A 49 -8.29 17.89 -2.33
CA SER A 49 -9.59 18.12 -2.97
C SER A 49 -10.44 16.85 -3.00
N GLU A 50 -9.86 15.73 -3.44
CA GLU A 50 -10.57 14.46 -3.51
C GLU A 50 -10.93 13.91 -2.14
N ALA A 51 -10.01 13.98 -1.16
CA ALA A 51 -10.26 13.54 0.20
C ALA A 51 -11.44 14.30 0.82
N ARG A 52 -11.47 15.64 0.67
CA ARG A 52 -12.58 16.47 1.15
C ARG A 52 -13.88 16.14 0.44
N GLN A 53 -13.83 15.87 -0.86
CA GLN A 53 -15.02 15.68 -1.67
C GLN A 53 -15.63 14.27 -1.54
N TYR A 54 -14.81 13.23 -1.35
CA TYR A 54 -15.26 11.85 -1.52
C TYR A 54 -15.07 10.95 -0.28
N VAL A 55 -14.43 11.43 0.79
CA VAL A 55 -14.26 10.64 2.01
C VAL A 55 -15.20 11.19 3.11
N PRO A 56 -16.17 10.40 3.62
CA PRO A 56 -17.20 10.89 4.53
C PRO A 56 -16.66 11.57 5.79
N TYR A 57 -15.58 11.06 6.38
CA TYR A 57 -14.95 11.67 7.54
C TYR A 57 -14.50 13.11 7.25
N TYR A 58 -13.82 13.33 6.12
CA TYR A 58 -13.33 14.65 5.75
C TYR A 58 -14.45 15.57 5.24
N GLN A 59 -15.47 15.04 4.56
CA GLN A 59 -16.68 15.80 4.23
C GLN A 59 -17.32 16.40 5.50
N ASN A 60 -17.47 15.57 6.54
CA ASN A 60 -18.02 16.02 7.82
C ASN A 60 -17.12 17.07 8.48
N TYR A 61 -15.80 16.82 8.55
CA TYR A 61 -14.83 17.78 9.11
C TYR A 61 -14.91 19.15 8.41
N TRP A 62 -14.87 19.14 7.07
CA TRP A 62 -14.88 20.36 6.26
C TRP A 62 -16.26 21.01 6.14
N SER A 63 -17.35 20.34 6.50
CA SER A 63 -18.67 20.97 6.60
C SER A 63 -18.78 21.95 7.78
N GLN A 64 -17.88 21.81 8.75
CA GLN A 64 -17.86 22.61 9.99
C GLN A 64 -16.73 23.66 10.00
N SER A 65 -15.89 23.68 8.97
CA SER A 65 -14.71 24.55 8.88
C SER A 65 -14.78 25.43 7.64
N ASN A 66 -14.46 26.71 7.82
CA ASN A 66 -14.33 27.69 6.72
C ASN A 66 -12.85 27.95 6.35
N SER A 67 -11.91 27.21 6.95
CA SER A 67 -10.49 27.34 6.65
C SER A 67 -10.18 26.88 5.22
N ASP A 68 -9.04 27.32 4.68
CA ASP A 68 -8.57 26.85 3.39
C ASP A 68 -8.17 25.37 3.46
N PHE A 69 -8.88 24.53 2.72
CA PHE A 69 -8.62 23.09 2.65
C PHE A 69 -7.41 22.73 1.78
N GLN A 70 -6.87 23.68 0.99
CA GLN A 70 -5.63 23.47 0.25
C GLN A 70 -4.39 23.57 1.14
N ASP A 71 -4.48 24.24 2.29
CA ASP A 71 -3.43 24.22 3.29
C ASP A 71 -3.53 22.95 4.16
N ILE A 72 -2.57 22.04 3.96
CA ILE A 72 -2.49 20.77 4.69
C ILE A 72 -2.43 20.95 6.20
N LYS A 73 -1.97 22.10 6.71
CA LYS A 73 -1.92 22.38 8.15
C LYS A 73 -3.31 22.52 8.79
N ASN A 74 -4.33 22.79 7.98
CA ASN A 74 -5.71 22.89 8.42
C ASN A 74 -6.44 21.53 8.45
N TRP A 75 -5.75 20.42 8.13
CA TRP A 75 -6.34 19.08 8.17
C TRP A 75 -6.20 18.44 9.56
N PRO A 76 -7.17 17.62 9.98
CA PRO A 76 -7.13 16.98 11.29
C PRO A 76 -6.03 15.92 11.34
N ILE A 77 -5.31 15.87 12.46
CA ILE A 77 -4.41 14.75 12.77
C ILE A 77 -5.29 13.58 13.23
N ILE A 78 -5.21 12.45 12.52
CA ILE A 78 -6.05 11.27 12.78
C ILE A 78 -5.28 10.23 13.56
N SER A 79 -5.89 9.75 14.65
CA SER A 79 -5.40 8.62 15.42
C SER A 79 -5.91 7.28 14.87
N LYS A 80 -5.17 6.22 15.16
CA LYS A 80 -5.58 4.84 14.87
C LYS A 80 -6.90 4.45 15.55
N GLN A 81 -7.18 5.02 16.73
CA GLN A 81 -8.42 4.76 17.46
C GLN A 81 -9.63 5.34 16.74
N GLU A 82 -9.51 6.54 16.16
CA GLU A 82 -10.58 7.16 15.36
C GLU A 82 -10.90 6.34 14.11
N ILE A 83 -9.88 5.86 13.40
CA ILE A 83 -10.05 4.99 12.23
C ILE A 83 -10.79 3.72 12.63
N ASN A 84 -10.41 3.09 13.74
CA ASN A 84 -11.06 1.86 14.21
C ASN A 84 -12.50 2.06 14.67
N LYS A 85 -12.87 3.24 15.15
CA LYS A 85 -14.22 3.55 15.59
C LYS A 85 -15.20 3.56 14.40
N TYR A 86 -14.78 4.12 13.27
CA TYR A 86 -15.61 4.27 12.07
C TYR A 86 -14.81 4.01 10.77
N PRO A 87 -14.33 2.79 10.53
CA PRO A 87 -13.41 2.51 9.42
C PRO A 87 -14.00 2.83 8.05
N ASP A 88 -15.32 2.67 7.89
CA ASP A 88 -16.01 2.92 6.63
C ASP A 88 -16.13 4.41 6.30
N HIS A 89 -16.02 5.30 7.29
CA HIS A 89 -16.01 6.75 7.05
C HIS A 89 -14.70 7.25 6.42
N PHE A 90 -13.64 6.43 6.45
CA PHE A 90 -12.36 6.74 5.83
C PHE A 90 -12.22 6.14 4.42
N LEU A 91 -13.28 5.52 3.90
CA LEU A 91 -13.30 5.00 2.53
C LEU A 91 -13.86 6.05 1.57
N ASP A 92 -13.21 6.17 0.43
CA ASP A 92 -13.70 6.96 -0.68
C ASP A 92 -15.00 6.33 -1.23
N ILE A 93 -16.09 7.11 -1.22
CA ILE A 93 -17.44 6.66 -1.60
C ILE A 93 -17.56 6.19 -3.05
N ARG A 94 -16.61 6.54 -3.91
CA ARG A 94 -16.55 6.07 -5.30
C ARG A 94 -16.22 4.58 -5.39
N PHE A 95 -15.68 4.00 -4.32
CA PHE A 95 -15.26 2.60 -4.28
C PHE A 95 -16.20 1.75 -3.42
N LYS A 96 -16.47 0.53 -3.90
CA LYS A 96 -17.18 -0.47 -3.10
C LYS A 96 -16.17 -1.23 -2.27
N LYS A 97 -16.31 -1.19 -0.94
CA LYS A 97 -15.40 -1.86 0.02
C LYS A 97 -15.08 -3.33 -0.34
N LYS A 98 -16.07 -4.09 -0.81
CA LYS A 98 -15.92 -5.51 -1.20
C LYS A 98 -14.98 -5.74 -2.40
N ASP A 99 -14.74 -4.70 -3.21
CA ASP A 99 -13.89 -4.77 -4.40
C ASP A 99 -12.45 -4.32 -4.09
N LEU A 100 -12.20 -3.82 -2.87
CA LEU A 100 -10.90 -3.39 -2.39
C LEU A 100 -10.09 -4.59 -1.84
N TYR A 101 -8.78 -4.53 -2.02
CA TYR A 101 -7.85 -5.43 -1.35
C TYR A 101 -7.76 -5.02 0.13
N GLN A 102 -8.10 -5.95 1.00
CA GLN A 102 -8.03 -5.75 2.44
C GLN A 102 -6.70 -6.29 2.97
N ASP A 103 -5.87 -5.38 3.49
CA ASP A 103 -4.68 -5.71 4.26
C ASP A 103 -4.92 -5.47 5.76
N HIS A 104 -4.03 -6.01 6.58
CA HIS A 104 -4.14 -5.97 8.03
C HIS A 104 -2.78 -5.69 8.67
N THR A 105 -2.76 -4.75 9.60
CA THR A 105 -1.60 -4.57 10.47
C THR A 105 -1.63 -5.62 11.58
N SER A 106 -0.54 -6.36 11.78
CA SER A 106 -0.42 -7.39 12.84
C SER A 106 -0.30 -6.80 14.26
N GLY A 107 -0.16 -5.48 14.37
CA GLY A 107 -0.35 -4.67 15.59
C GLY A 107 0.40 -5.15 16.84
N THR A 108 1.60 -4.60 17.10
CA THR A 108 2.34 -4.82 18.37
C THR A 108 1.61 -4.28 19.60
N THR A 109 0.69 -3.32 19.42
CA THR A 109 -0.09 -2.67 20.49
C THR A 109 -1.48 -3.29 20.73
N GLY A 110 -1.79 -4.43 20.09
CA GLY A 110 -3.03 -5.19 20.33
C GLY A 110 -4.29 -4.68 19.62
N THR A 111 -4.24 -3.55 18.90
CA THR A 111 -5.37 -3.09 18.08
C THR A 111 -5.01 -3.17 16.60
N PRO A 112 -5.18 -4.31 15.91
CA PRO A 112 -5.02 -4.34 14.45
C PRO A 112 -6.05 -3.41 13.80
N PHE A 113 -5.71 -2.81 12.66
CA PHE A 113 -6.71 -2.16 11.80
C PHE A 113 -6.56 -2.61 10.35
N ASN A 114 -7.70 -2.56 9.65
CA ASN A 114 -7.82 -2.99 8.26
C ASN A 114 -7.48 -1.81 7.36
N ILE A 115 -6.61 -2.05 6.39
CA ILE A 115 -6.29 -1.09 5.34
C ILE A 115 -6.98 -1.58 4.08
N PHE A 116 -7.74 -0.71 3.42
CA PHE A 116 -8.42 -1.05 2.17
C PHE A 116 -7.75 -0.31 1.02
N LEU A 117 -7.26 -1.06 0.05
CA LEU A 117 -6.50 -0.56 -1.09
C LEU A 117 -7.21 -0.93 -2.38
N ASP A 118 -7.35 0.01 -3.31
CA ASP A 118 -7.72 -0.37 -4.67
C ASP A 118 -6.55 -1.12 -5.34
N LYS A 119 -6.85 -1.86 -6.40
CA LYS A 119 -5.85 -2.71 -7.07
C LYS A 119 -4.72 -1.90 -7.70
N ASN A 120 -4.95 -0.67 -8.14
CA ASN A 120 -3.88 0.18 -8.68
C ASN A 120 -2.95 0.66 -7.58
N THR A 121 -3.47 1.01 -6.40
CA THR A 121 -2.61 1.37 -5.26
C THR A 121 -1.67 0.23 -4.89
N VAL A 122 -2.15 -1.02 -4.85
CA VAL A 122 -1.28 -2.18 -4.61
C VAL A 122 -0.19 -2.31 -5.69
N LYS A 123 -0.51 -2.07 -6.96
CA LYS A 123 0.50 -2.13 -8.04
C LYS A 123 1.54 -1.01 -7.94
N GLU A 124 1.12 0.20 -7.59
CA GLU A 124 2.03 1.34 -7.39
C GLU A 124 2.98 1.09 -6.21
N GLU A 125 2.49 0.52 -5.11
CA GLU A 125 3.32 0.15 -3.96
C GLU A 125 4.43 -0.83 -4.35
N TYR A 126 4.10 -1.87 -5.11
CA TYR A 126 5.07 -2.88 -5.53
C TYR A 126 6.02 -2.36 -6.63
N ALA A 127 5.56 -1.46 -7.51
CA ALA A 127 6.42 -0.77 -8.47
C ALA A 127 7.41 0.17 -7.77
N LEU A 128 6.96 0.92 -6.76
CA LEU A 128 7.82 1.76 -5.93
C LEU A 128 8.89 0.93 -5.22
N PHE A 129 8.50 -0.20 -4.63
CA PHE A 129 9.44 -1.12 -3.95
C PHE A 129 10.45 -1.72 -4.94
N GLN A 130 10.02 -2.11 -6.14
CA GLN A 130 10.92 -2.57 -7.19
C GLN A 130 11.95 -1.49 -7.54
N ALA A 131 11.50 -0.28 -7.91
CA ALA A 131 12.38 0.82 -8.33
C ALA A 131 13.37 1.24 -7.24
N ARG A 132 12.88 1.50 -6.02
CA ARG A 132 13.68 2.17 -4.98
C ARG A 132 14.43 1.23 -4.06
N VAL A 133 14.09 -0.05 -4.05
CA VAL A 133 14.75 -1.05 -3.21
C VAL A 133 15.45 -2.09 -4.07
N LYS A 134 14.73 -2.80 -4.93
CA LYS A 134 15.29 -3.97 -5.62
C LYS A 134 16.30 -3.62 -6.72
N GLU A 135 15.95 -2.71 -7.63
CA GLU A 135 16.81 -2.41 -8.78
C GLU A 135 18.14 -1.76 -8.39
N LYS A 136 18.15 -1.00 -7.28
CA LYS A 136 19.38 -0.44 -6.72
C LYS A 136 20.42 -1.49 -6.33
N PHE A 137 19.99 -2.73 -6.11
CA PHE A 137 20.85 -3.86 -5.78
C PHE A 137 20.88 -4.91 -6.90
N GLY A 138 20.40 -4.58 -8.11
CA GLY A 138 20.37 -5.49 -9.25
C GLY A 138 19.46 -6.71 -9.05
N ILE A 139 18.39 -6.56 -8.26
CA ILE A 139 17.43 -7.63 -7.98
C ILE A 139 16.24 -7.53 -8.94
N ASP A 140 16.02 -8.60 -9.70
CA ASP A 140 14.90 -8.71 -10.62
C ASP A 140 13.63 -9.24 -9.95
N LEU A 141 12.47 -8.92 -10.53
CA LEU A 141 11.17 -9.43 -10.07
C LEU A 141 11.08 -10.95 -10.06
N ASN A 142 11.82 -11.62 -10.94
CA ASN A 142 11.81 -13.06 -11.15
C ASN A 142 12.94 -13.81 -10.44
N ASP A 143 13.75 -13.11 -9.65
CA ASP A 143 14.81 -13.74 -8.87
C ASP A 143 14.24 -14.61 -7.75
N PRO A 144 14.84 -15.78 -7.48
CA PRO A 144 14.54 -16.53 -6.28
C PRO A 144 14.92 -15.73 -5.03
N TRP A 145 14.05 -15.74 -4.03
CA TRP A 145 14.27 -14.98 -2.80
C TRP A 145 13.77 -15.72 -1.57
N ALA A 146 14.32 -15.38 -0.42
CA ALA A 146 13.87 -15.86 0.88
C ALA A 146 13.36 -14.69 1.72
N ILE A 147 12.33 -14.95 2.54
CA ILE A 147 11.86 -13.99 3.54
C ILE A 147 11.93 -14.62 4.93
N ILE A 148 12.43 -13.84 5.89
CA ILE A 148 12.34 -14.18 7.30
C ILE A 148 11.31 -13.22 7.89
N GLY A 149 10.18 -13.76 8.33
CA GLY A 149 9.05 -12.98 8.81
C GLY A 149 8.26 -13.66 9.92
N ALA A 150 7.36 -12.93 10.54
CA ALA A 150 6.54 -13.42 11.65
C ALA A 150 5.37 -14.34 11.22
N GLN A 151 5.16 -14.53 9.91
CA GLN A 151 4.07 -15.38 9.44
C GLN A 151 4.40 -16.85 9.71
N ARG A 152 3.50 -17.51 10.43
CA ARG A 152 3.59 -18.96 10.64
C ARG A 152 3.28 -19.68 9.33
N VAL A 153 4.25 -20.40 8.79
CA VAL A 153 4.11 -21.16 7.52
C VAL A 153 4.11 -22.67 7.70
N THR A 154 4.57 -23.16 8.85
CA THR A 154 4.54 -24.57 9.25
C THR A 154 3.77 -24.74 10.56
N PRO A 155 3.23 -25.94 10.85
CA PRO A 155 2.55 -26.21 12.12
C PRO A 155 3.48 -26.01 13.32
N ILE A 156 2.99 -25.36 14.39
CA ILE A 156 3.76 -25.10 15.63
C ILE A 156 4.27 -26.40 16.28
N LYS A 157 3.52 -27.50 16.12
CA LYS A 157 3.87 -28.81 16.68
C LYS A 157 5.03 -29.49 15.94
N GLN A 158 5.47 -28.95 14.80
CA GLN A 158 6.53 -29.55 14.01
C GLN A 158 7.88 -29.38 14.71
N THR A 159 8.59 -30.49 14.94
CA THR A 159 9.87 -30.52 15.66
C THR A 159 11.08 -30.87 14.79
N LYS A 160 10.85 -31.18 13.50
CA LYS A 160 11.91 -31.51 12.53
C LYS A 160 11.72 -30.69 11.23
N PRO A 161 12.81 -30.33 10.54
CA PRO A 161 12.72 -29.59 9.28
C PRO A 161 11.99 -30.38 8.17
N PRO A 162 11.48 -29.71 7.12
CA PRO A 162 11.64 -28.28 6.82
C PRO A 162 10.68 -27.39 7.61
N PHE A 163 11.19 -26.34 8.28
CA PHE A 163 10.36 -25.33 8.96
C PHE A 163 9.89 -24.21 8.02
N TRP A 164 10.12 -24.39 6.72
CA TRP A 164 9.83 -23.47 5.64
C TRP A 164 8.90 -24.10 4.59
N VAL A 165 8.27 -23.27 3.78
CA VAL A 165 7.45 -23.65 2.63
C VAL A 165 7.91 -22.89 1.40
N TYR A 166 8.07 -23.61 0.28
CA TYR A 166 8.38 -22.98 -0.99
C TYR A 166 7.11 -22.56 -1.74
N ASN A 167 7.00 -21.28 -2.07
CA ASN A 167 6.00 -20.71 -2.96
C ASN A 167 6.58 -20.65 -4.39
N PHE A 168 6.23 -21.65 -5.20
CA PHE A 168 6.70 -21.77 -6.57
C PHE A 168 6.23 -20.62 -7.47
N SER A 169 5.07 -20.03 -7.20
CA SER A 169 4.53 -18.95 -8.05
C SER A 169 5.36 -17.67 -7.97
N SER A 170 6.05 -17.41 -6.86
CA SER A 170 6.91 -16.23 -6.67
C SER A 170 8.37 -16.59 -6.44
N LYS A 171 8.78 -17.83 -6.73
CA LYS A 171 10.12 -18.40 -6.43
C LYS A 171 10.62 -18.07 -5.01
N GLN A 172 9.71 -18.13 -4.05
CA GLN A 172 9.93 -17.61 -2.71
C GLN A 172 10.08 -18.76 -1.71
N LEU A 173 11.16 -18.74 -0.93
CA LEU A 173 11.31 -19.54 0.28
C LEU A 173 10.77 -18.74 1.47
N TYR A 174 9.77 -19.29 2.17
CA TYR A 174 9.23 -18.70 3.40
C TYR A 174 9.52 -19.63 4.57
#